data_AF-A0A6A4B0A0-F1
#
_entry.id   AF-A0A6A4B0A0-F1
#
_cell.length_a   1.000
_cell.length_b   1.000
_cell.length_c   1.000
_cell.angle_alpha   90.00
_cell.angle_beta   90.00
_cell.angle_gamma   90.00
#
_symmetry.space_group_name_H-M   'P 1'
#
loop_
_entity.id
_entity.type
_entity.pdbx_description
1 polymer ?
#
loop_
_entity_poly.entity_id
_entity_poly.type
_entity_poly.pdbx_seq_one_letter_code
_entity_poly.pdbx_strand_id
1 'polypeptide(L)'
;MNNLTREVVERKKKLEDRENEVATREKNMENKEEELQVKAEELQSHEAKLKEEGRRLQNVAHRLQREREQLDADKKKREKPSREKQQGDRISLRQAKILNEMKRQTRLLEEQFKNNGCPAAFKELEA
;
A
#
# COMPACT_ATOMS: atom_id res chain seq x y z
N MET A 1 -23.62 55.05 -73.67
CA MET A 1 -23.82 53.98 -72.67
C MET A 1 -23.46 54.55 -71.30
N ASN A 2 -24.38 54.44 -70.35
CA ASN A 2 -24.48 55.32 -69.18
C ASN A 2 -23.66 54.82 -67.98
N ASN A 3 -23.16 55.75 -67.15
CA ASN A 3 -22.43 55.48 -65.90
C ASN A 3 -23.16 54.50 -64.96
N LEU A 4 -24.49 54.54 -64.95
CA LEU A 4 -25.34 53.66 -64.16
C LEU A 4 -25.11 52.16 -64.45
N THR A 5 -24.88 51.80 -65.73
CA THR A 5 -24.69 50.40 -66.14
C THR A 5 -23.37 49.84 -65.63
N ARG A 6 -22.30 50.65 -65.59
CA ARG A 6 -21.00 50.25 -65.03
C ARG A 6 -21.08 50.06 -63.51
N GLU A 7 -21.74 50.99 -62.82
CA GLU A 7 -21.91 50.91 -61.37
C GLU A 7 -22.69 49.65 -60.95
N VAL A 8 -23.74 49.29 -61.70
CA VAL A 8 -24.49 48.05 -61.44
C VAL A 8 -23.63 46.80 -61.65
N VAL A 9 -22.80 46.77 -62.69
CA VAL A 9 -21.88 45.64 -62.95
C VAL A 9 -20.84 45.50 -61.83
N GLU A 10 -20.26 46.61 -61.37
CA GLU A 10 -19.30 46.58 -60.25
C GLU A 10 -19.96 46.14 -58.94
N ARG A 11 -21.17 46.62 -58.64
CA ARG A 11 -21.93 46.19 -57.46
C ARG A 11 -22.27 44.70 -57.53
N LYS A 12 -22.65 44.20 -58.71
CA LYS A 12 -22.92 42.76 -58.92
C LYS A 12 -21.68 41.91 -58.62
N LYS A 13 -20.51 42.32 -59.12
CA LYS A 13 -19.25 41.62 -58.84
C LYS A 13 -18.92 41.61 -57.33
N LYS A 14 -19.06 42.76 -56.66
CA LYS A 14 -18.84 42.86 -55.20
C LYS A 14 -19.80 41.99 -54.39
N LEU A 15 -21.03 41.81 -54.87
CA LEU A 15 -22.00 40.91 -54.21
C LEU A 15 -21.57 39.45 -54.37
N GLU A 16 -21.18 39.04 -55.58
CA GLU A 16 -20.70 37.69 -55.87
C GLU A 16 -19.44 37.35 -55.05
N ASP A 17 -18.48 38.28 -54.94
CA ASP A 17 -17.30 38.11 -54.10
C ASP A 17 -17.68 37.90 -52.61
N ARG A 18 -18.66 38.66 -52.11
CA ARG A 18 -19.15 38.53 -50.73
C ARG A 18 -19.92 37.23 -50.50
N GLU A 19 -20.71 36.78 -51.46
CA GLU A 19 -21.40 35.48 -51.39
C GLU A 19 -20.38 34.33 -51.28
N ASN A 20 -19.31 34.38 -52.06
CA ASN A 20 -18.22 33.40 -51.98
C ASN A 20 -17.48 33.44 -50.62
N GLU A 21 -17.22 34.64 -50.09
CA GLU A 21 -16.65 34.78 -48.74
C GLU A 21 -17.57 34.24 -47.63
N VAL A 22 -18.88 34.44 -47.76
CA VAL A 22 -19.85 33.91 -46.80
C VAL A 22 -19.89 32.39 -46.87
N ALA A 23 -20.00 31.81 -48.07
CA ALA A 23 -20.04 30.36 -48.25
C ALA A 23 -18.78 29.66 -47.70
N THR A 24 -17.60 30.25 -47.91
CA THR A 24 -16.35 29.72 -47.34
C THR A 24 -16.31 29.82 -45.81
N ARG A 25 -16.85 30.88 -45.21
CA ARG A 25 -16.97 31.00 -43.75
C ARG A 25 -17.96 30.00 -43.17
N GLU A 26 -19.11 29.79 -43.81
CA GLU A 26 -20.11 28.81 -43.39
C GLU A 26 -19.51 27.41 -43.34
N LYS A 27 -18.84 26.98 -44.42
CA LYS A 27 -18.15 25.69 -44.45
C LYS A 27 -17.08 25.55 -43.36
N ASN A 28 -16.34 26.63 -43.09
CA ASN A 28 -15.34 26.62 -42.02
C ASN A 28 -15.97 26.54 -40.62
N MET A 29 -17.17 27.07 -40.42
CA MET A 29 -17.89 26.94 -39.15
C MET A 29 -18.45 25.53 -38.97
N GLU A 30 -19.02 24.95 -40.02
CA GLU A 30 -19.50 23.56 -40.02
C GLU A 30 -18.38 22.58 -39.65
N ASN A 31 -17.20 22.69 -40.29
CA ASN A 31 -16.05 21.85 -39.94
C ASN A 31 -15.62 22.01 -38.47
N LYS A 32 -15.66 23.23 -37.93
CA LYS A 32 -15.31 23.47 -36.52
C LYS A 32 -16.34 22.88 -35.56
N GLU A 33 -17.62 22.89 -35.96
CA GLU A 33 -18.69 22.29 -35.18
C GLU A 33 -18.52 20.77 -35.10
N GLU A 34 -18.20 20.12 -36.22
CA GLU A 34 -17.86 18.70 -36.26
C GLU A 34 -16.64 18.37 -35.38
N GLU A 35 -15.56 19.15 -35.46
CA GLU A 35 -14.38 18.97 -34.61
C GLU A 35 -14.69 19.10 -33.11
N LEU A 36 -15.57 20.06 -32.75
CA LEU A 36 -16.00 20.24 -31.37
C LEU A 36 -16.87 19.08 -30.88
N GLN A 37 -17.72 18.54 -31.75
CA GLN A 37 -18.53 17.37 -31.44
C GLN A 37 -17.66 16.14 -31.14
N VAL A 38 -16.66 15.87 -31.98
CA VAL A 38 -15.71 14.76 -31.76
C VAL A 38 -14.97 14.94 -30.42
N LYS A 39 -14.48 16.14 -30.13
CA LYS A 39 -13.81 16.43 -28.84
C LYS A 39 -14.75 16.24 -27.64
N ALA A 40 -16.02 16.59 -27.77
CA ALA A 40 -17.00 16.38 -26.71
C ALA A 40 -17.21 14.89 -26.42
N GLU A 41 -17.31 14.06 -27.47
CA GLU A 41 -17.42 12.60 -27.33
C GLU A 41 -16.16 11.98 -26.69
N GLU A 42 -14.98 12.43 -27.11
CA GLU A 42 -13.71 11.99 -26.50
C GLU A 42 -13.65 12.34 -25.01
N LEU A 43 -14.04 13.57 -24.63
CA LEU A 43 -14.09 13.99 -23.23
C LEU A 43 -15.07 13.16 -22.40
N GLN A 44 -16.25 12.84 -22.94
CA GLN A 44 -17.20 11.94 -22.27
C GLN A 44 -16.61 10.55 -22.04
N SER A 45 -15.88 10.01 -23.02
CA SER A 45 -15.19 8.73 -22.90
C SER A 45 -14.10 8.76 -21.82
N HIS A 46 -13.31 9.84 -21.77
CA HIS A 46 -12.31 10.04 -20.72
C HIS A 46 -12.94 10.16 -19.33
N GLU A 47 -14.05 10.88 -19.20
CA GLU A 47 -14.78 10.99 -17.94
C GLU A 47 -15.29 9.63 -17.45
N ALA A 48 -15.83 8.80 -18.35
CA ALA A 48 -16.26 7.44 -18.02
C ALA A 48 -15.11 6.56 -17.51
N LYS A 49 -13.94 6.64 -18.16
CA LYS A 49 -12.72 5.92 -17.73
C LYS A 49 -12.25 6.40 -16.34
N LEU A 50 -12.27 7.70 -16.08
CA LEU A 50 -11.90 8.26 -14.77
C LEU A 50 -12.84 7.79 -13.66
N LYS A 51 -14.15 7.72 -13.92
CA LYS A 51 -15.13 7.19 -12.96
C LYS A 51 -14.86 5.72 -12.62
N GLU A 52 -14.51 4.91 -13.63
CA GLU A 52 -14.17 3.50 -13.43
C GLU A 52 -12.88 3.31 -12.63
N GLU A 53 -11.83 4.07 -12.96
CA GLU A 53 -10.58 4.05 -12.17
C GLU A 53 -10.80 4.52 -10.73
N GLY A 54 -11.67 5.51 -10.51
CA GLY A 54 -12.08 5.92 -9.16
C GLY A 54 -12.69 4.77 -8.35
N ARG A 55 -13.57 3.95 -8.95
CA ARG A 55 -14.15 2.76 -8.30
C ARG A 55 -13.09 1.70 -8.00
N ARG A 56 -12.16 1.47 -8.93
CA ARG A 56 -11.05 0.52 -8.73
C ARG A 56 -10.16 0.92 -7.57
N LEU A 57 -9.78 2.19 -7.49
CA LEU A 57 -8.97 2.73 -6.38
C LEU A 57 -9.70 2.61 -5.04
N GLN A 58 -11.01 2.87 -4.99
CA GLN A 58 -11.81 2.70 -3.78
C GLN A 58 -11.78 1.24 -3.31
N ASN A 59 -11.91 0.28 -4.22
CA ASN A 59 -11.82 -1.15 -3.89
C ASN A 59 -10.43 -1.54 -3.36
N VAL A 60 -9.36 -1.03 -3.97
CA VAL A 60 -7.98 -1.23 -3.49
C VAL A 60 -7.81 -0.67 -2.08
N ALA A 61 -8.31 0.54 -1.81
CA ALA A 61 -8.25 1.14 -0.48
C ALA A 61 -8.95 0.28 0.58
N HIS A 62 -10.15 -0.24 0.28
CA HIS A 62 -10.86 -1.15 1.18
C HIS A 62 -10.13 -2.48 1.41
N ARG A 63 -9.39 -2.99 0.43
CA ARG A 63 -8.57 -4.20 0.59
C ARG A 63 -7.36 -3.93 1.48
N LEU A 64 -6.63 -2.85 1.22
CA LEU A 64 -5.45 -2.47 2.01
C LEU A 64 -5.82 -2.19 3.47
N GLN A 65 -6.97 -1.56 3.71
CA GLN A 65 -7.48 -1.33 5.07
C GLN A 65 -7.69 -2.65 5.82
N ARG A 66 -8.32 -3.65 5.16
CA ARG A 66 -8.51 -4.98 5.76
C ARG A 66 -7.20 -5.72 6.00
N GLU A 67 -6.26 -5.65 5.07
CA GLU A 67 -4.92 -6.24 5.25
C GLU A 67 -4.19 -5.62 6.45
N ARG A 68 -4.30 -4.30 6.62
CA ARG A 68 -3.72 -3.60 7.77
C ARG A 68 -4.32 -4.08 9.10
N GLU A 69 -5.65 -4.19 9.18
CA GLU A 69 -6.35 -4.70 10.35
C GLU A 69 -5.94 -6.14 10.69
N GLN A 70 -5.79 -6.98 9.66
CA GLN A 70 -5.34 -8.36 9.82
C GLN A 70 -3.89 -8.42 10.35
N LEU A 71 -2.99 -7.62 9.80
CA LEU A 71 -1.60 -7.53 10.27
C LEU A 71 -1.52 -7.05 11.73
N ASP A 72 -2.32 -6.05 12.10
CA ASP A 72 -2.40 -5.57 13.47
C ASP A 72 -2.92 -6.66 14.42
N ALA A 73 -3.92 -7.43 14.01
CA ALA A 73 -4.44 -8.55 14.77
C ALA A 73 -3.39 -9.65 14.96
N ASP A 74 -2.65 -10.00 13.91
CA ASP A 74 -1.63 -11.03 13.96
C ASP A 74 -0.40 -10.59 14.76
N LYS A 75 -0.02 -9.31 14.69
CA LYS A 75 1.02 -8.74 15.56
C LYS A 75 0.62 -8.86 17.04
N LYS A 76 -0.63 -8.51 17.40
CA LYS A 76 -1.14 -8.66 18.77
C LYS A 76 -1.13 -10.11 19.24
N LYS A 77 -1.40 -11.09 18.36
CA LYS A 77 -1.30 -12.52 18.70
C LYS A 77 0.15 -12.95 18.95
N ARG A 78 1.12 -12.40 18.21
CA ARG A 78 2.56 -12.68 18.39
C ARG A 78 3.16 -12.01 19.64
N GLU A 79 2.71 -10.80 19.98
CA GLU A 79 3.19 -10.07 21.18
C GLU A 79 2.68 -10.68 22.49
N LYS A 80 1.49 -11.32 22.49
CA LYS A 80 1.05 -12.08 23.65
C LYS A 80 1.98 -13.28 23.83
N PRO A 81 2.77 -13.36 24.91
CA PRO A 81 3.63 -14.52 25.14
C PRO A 81 2.76 -15.77 25.16
N SER A 82 3.08 -16.72 24.29
CA SER A 82 2.34 -17.98 24.26
C SER A 82 2.47 -18.68 25.61
N ARG A 83 1.41 -19.40 26.02
CA ARG A 83 1.38 -20.14 27.27
C ARG A 83 2.56 -21.13 27.37
N GLU A 84 2.96 -21.71 26.24
CA GLU A 84 4.13 -22.58 26.10
C GLU A 84 5.44 -21.84 26.36
N LYS A 85 5.64 -20.64 25.79
CA LYS A 85 6.86 -19.86 26.02
C LYS A 85 6.99 -19.47 27.50
N GLN A 86 5.90 -19.02 28.13
CA GLN A 86 5.90 -18.71 29.56
C GLN A 86 6.18 -19.93 30.43
N GLN A 87 5.64 -21.09 30.06
CA GLN A 87 5.88 -22.33 30.79
C GLN A 87 7.34 -22.78 30.64
N GLY A 88 7.91 -22.69 29.43
CA GLY A 88 9.33 -22.91 29.16
C GLY A 88 10.22 -22.01 30.01
N ASP A 89 9.99 -20.70 29.99
CA ASP A 89 10.75 -19.73 30.77
C ASP A 89 10.69 -20.03 32.29
N ARG A 90 9.51 -20.41 32.80
CA ARG A 90 9.34 -20.83 34.20
C ARG A 90 10.08 -22.12 34.52
N ILE A 91 10.08 -23.11 33.61
CA ILE A 91 10.80 -24.37 33.79
C ILE A 91 12.31 -24.11 33.78
N SER A 92 12.82 -23.34 32.82
CA SER A 92 14.23 -22.97 32.74
C SER A 92 14.69 -22.22 33.99
N LEU A 93 13.88 -21.30 34.53
CA LEU A 93 14.17 -20.62 35.79
C LEU A 93 14.24 -21.58 36.97
N ARG A 94 13.32 -22.56 37.06
CA ARG A 94 13.34 -23.59 38.10
C ARG A 94 14.57 -24.48 38.00
N GLN A 95 14.92 -24.93 36.80
CA GLN A 95 16.11 -25.75 36.55
C GLN A 95 17.40 -25.01 36.94
N ALA A 96 17.52 -23.73 36.58
CA ALA A 96 18.67 -22.90 36.96
C ALA A 96 18.82 -22.76 38.49
N LYS A 97 17.71 -22.57 39.21
CA LYS A 97 17.72 -22.53 40.69
C LYS A 97 18.19 -23.85 41.30
N ILE A 98 17.69 -24.97 40.80
CA ILE A 98 18.09 -26.31 41.27
C ILE A 98 19.58 -26.52 41.03
N LEU A 99 20.08 -26.22 39.83
CA LEU A 99 21.49 -26.38 39.50
C LEU A 99 22.40 -25.52 40.39
N ASN A 100 22.00 -24.28 40.67
CA ASN A 100 22.76 -23.39 41.54
C ASN A 100 22.81 -23.90 42.99
N GLU A 101 21.69 -24.43 43.50
CA GLU A 101 21.67 -25.03 44.83
C GLU A 101 22.51 -26.30 44.91
N MET A 102 22.43 -27.17 43.90
CA MET A 102 23.31 -28.36 43.82
C MET A 102 24.78 -27.97 43.84
N LYS A 103 25.19 -26.98 43.02
CA LYS A 103 26.58 -26.47 43.02
C LYS A 103 26.99 -25.91 44.37
N ARG A 104 26.09 -25.22 45.07
CA ARG A 104 26.36 -24.71 46.43
C ARG A 104 26.56 -25.86 47.41
N GLN A 105 25.70 -26.87 47.39
CA GLN A 105 25.82 -28.04 48.25
C GLN A 105 27.12 -28.82 47.98
N THR A 106 27.49 -29.01 46.71
CA THR A 106 28.76 -29.65 46.34
C THR A 106 29.96 -28.89 46.91
N ARG A 107 29.99 -27.55 46.79
CA ARG A 107 31.07 -26.74 47.37
C ARG A 107 31.16 -26.87 48.89
N LEU A 108 30.02 -26.82 49.57
CA LEU A 108 29.97 -26.99 51.03
C LEU A 108 30.48 -28.38 51.43
N LEU A 109 30.10 -29.42 50.70
CA LEU A 109 30.56 -30.78 50.96
C LEU A 109 32.08 -30.90 50.74
N GLU A 110 32.61 -30.40 49.63
CA GLU A 110 34.06 -30.36 49.38
C GLU A 110 34.83 -29.62 50.48
N GLU A 111 34.28 -28.52 51.00
CA GLU A 111 34.87 -27.76 52.10
C GLU A 111 34.86 -28.57 53.41
N GLN A 112 33.79 -29.31 53.70
CA GLN A 112 33.74 -30.23 54.84
C GLN A 112 34.79 -31.34 54.72
N PHE A 113 34.97 -31.94 53.53
CA PHE A 113 36.00 -32.94 53.28
C PHE A 113 37.43 -32.38 53.49
N LYS A 114 37.69 -31.14 53.06
CA LYS A 114 38.99 -30.47 53.25
C LYS A 114 39.28 -30.17 54.72
N ASN A 115 38.28 -29.70 55.46
CA ASN A 115 38.46 -29.23 56.83
C ASN A 115 38.46 -30.37 57.86
N ASN A 116 37.66 -31.43 57.63
CA ASN A 116 37.43 -32.49 58.62
C ASN A 116 37.98 -33.87 58.20
N GLY A 117 38.55 -33.99 56.99
CA GLY A 117 38.99 -35.27 56.42
C GLY A 117 37.83 -36.17 55.98
N CYS A 118 38.15 -37.27 55.27
CA CYS A 118 37.15 -38.19 54.71
C CYS A 118 36.34 -38.88 55.82
N PRO A 119 34.99 -38.73 55.90
CA PRO A 119 34.15 -39.37 56.89
C PRO A 119 34.29 -40.89 56.85
N ALA A 120 34.22 -41.56 58.00
CA ALA A 120 34.40 -43.02 58.11
C ALA A 120 33.49 -43.83 57.17
N ALA A 121 32.28 -43.34 56.88
CA ALA A 121 31.32 -43.97 55.97
C ALA A 121 31.79 -44.05 54.50
N PHE A 122 32.76 -43.25 54.08
CA PHE A 122 33.34 -43.32 52.73
C PHE A 122 34.54 -44.29 52.63
N LYS A 123 35.15 -44.65 53.76
CA LYS A 123 36.28 -45.59 53.78
C LYS A 123 35.85 -47.05 53.59
N GLU A 124 34.58 -47.37 53.83
CA GLU A 124 34.03 -48.73 53.64
C GLU A 124 33.73 -49.07 52.16
N LEU A 125 33.76 -48.09 51.26
CA LEU A 125 33.54 -48.29 49.82
C LEU A 125 34.83 -48.50 49.00
N GLU A 126 36.00 -48.39 49.62
CA GLU A 126 37.32 -48.63 49.00
C GLU A 126 37.92 -50.00 49.35
N ALA A 127 37.16 -50.89 50.01
CA ALA A 127 37.58 -52.25 50.36
C ALA A 127 37.09 -53.31 49.35
#